data_AF-A0A3M3Y6U1-F1
#
_entry.id   AF-A0A3M3Y6U1-F1
#
_cell.length_a   1.000
_cell.length_b   1.000
_cell.length_c   1.000
_cell.angle_alpha   90.00
_cell.angle_beta   90.00
_cell.angle_gamma   90.00
#
_symmetry.space_group_name_H-M   'P 1'
#
loop_
_entity.id
_entity.type
_entity.pdbx_description
1 polymer ?
#
loop_
_entity_poly.entity_id
_entity_poly.type
_entity_poly.pdbx_seq_one_letter_code
_entity_poly.pdbx_strand_id
1 'polypeptide(L)'
;YVYVFDETAQTLHEYTSSAIDGHLSRIVWTDAHIRSDQRNGTGGGQPFLLYPRDNRLHIAFSAVQWTWHLCEHMRSNPPSRALWMKALDLKRYCITMAEPDTLPLDRIAEAVADIDEGKVVDDGRFADSAIPTVQPSSSDEAASVFSPLGADVVWRGSVDDQDSSLFIALDDPLAVFNDVGMQLAA
;
A
#
# COMPACT_ATOMS: atom_id res chain seq x y z
N TYR A 1 5.76 1.32 -3.52
CA TYR A 1 6.29 0.04 -2.98
C TYR A 1 5.69 -0.22 -1.63
N VAL A 2 5.42 -1.49 -1.32
CA VAL A 2 4.93 -1.95 -0.01
C VAL A 2 5.89 -2.99 0.54
N TYR A 3 6.25 -2.83 1.82
CA TYR A 3 7.13 -3.72 2.56
C TYR A 3 6.35 -4.35 3.70
N VAL A 4 6.39 -5.67 3.82
CA VAL A 4 5.73 -6.40 4.89
C VAL A 4 6.75 -7.31 5.56
N PHE A 5 7.12 -7.00 6.80
CA PHE A 5 7.88 -7.90 7.64
C PHE A 5 6.92 -8.78 8.44
N ASP A 6 6.88 -10.06 8.12
CA ASP A 6 6.16 -11.06 8.90
C ASP A 6 7.02 -11.44 10.11
N GLU A 7 6.61 -10.98 11.29
CA GLU A 7 7.32 -11.24 12.54
C GLU A 7 7.21 -12.70 12.96
N THR A 8 6.12 -13.39 12.64
CA THR A 8 5.96 -14.81 12.97
C THR A 8 6.86 -15.67 12.09
N ALA A 9 6.91 -15.38 10.78
CA ALA A 9 7.73 -16.12 9.83
C ALA A 9 9.17 -15.59 9.68
N GLN A 10 9.51 -14.48 10.34
CA GLN A 10 10.83 -13.82 10.29
C GLN A 10 11.30 -13.50 8.86
N THR A 11 10.39 -13.01 8.02
CA THR A 11 10.66 -12.74 6.61
C THR A 11 10.16 -11.37 6.18
N LEU A 12 10.96 -10.66 5.38
CA LEU A 12 10.55 -9.42 4.72
C LEU A 12 10.07 -9.73 3.30
N HIS A 13 8.86 -9.30 2.98
CA HIS A 13 8.30 -9.32 1.64
C HIS A 13 8.27 -7.91 1.06
N GLU A 14 8.61 -7.81 -0.22
CA GLU A 14 8.61 -6.56 -0.98
C GLU A 14 7.61 -6.67 -2.14
N TYR A 15 6.85 -5.60 -2.36
CA TYR A 15 5.84 -5.52 -3.42
C TYR A 15 5.96 -4.20 -4.17
N THR A 16 5.80 -4.26 -5.49
CA THR A 16 5.55 -3.08 -6.32
C THR A 16 4.05 -2.79 -6.33
N SER A 17 3.67 -1.55 -6.11
CA SER A 17 2.29 -1.07 -6.17
C SER A 17 2.03 -0.39 -7.50
N SER A 18 0.94 -0.76 -8.18
CA SER A 18 0.47 -0.11 -9.39
C SER A 18 -0.67 0.84 -9.05
N ALA A 19 -0.52 2.12 -9.40
CA ALA A 19 -1.57 3.12 -9.19
C ALA A 19 -2.77 2.93 -10.15
N ILE A 20 -2.58 2.20 -11.25
CA ILE A 20 -3.60 2.07 -12.32
C ILE A 20 -4.74 1.14 -11.89
N ASP A 21 -4.38 0.00 -11.30
CA ASP A 21 -5.29 -1.10 -10.97
C ASP A 21 -5.26 -1.45 -9.47
N GLY A 22 -4.45 -0.75 -8.67
CA GLY A 22 -4.27 -1.03 -7.25
C GLY A 22 -3.56 -2.36 -6.98
N HIS A 23 -2.96 -3.00 -7.99
CA HIS A 23 -2.33 -4.30 -7.82
C HIS A 23 -0.97 -4.21 -7.10
N LEU A 24 -0.70 -5.24 -6.30
CA LEU A 24 0.56 -5.49 -5.62
C LEU A 24 1.24 -6.70 -6.27
N SER A 25 2.39 -6.47 -6.89
CA SER A 25 3.22 -7.51 -7.49
C SER A 25 4.40 -7.83 -6.59
N ARG A 26 4.51 -9.09 -6.15
CA ARG A 26 5.61 -9.52 -5.27
C ARG A 26 6.95 -9.52 -5.99
N ILE A 27 7.95 -8.89 -5.37
CA ILE A 27 9.35 -8.96 -5.78
C ILE A 27 10.02 -10.09 -4.97
N VAL A 28 10.22 -11.24 -5.62
CA VAL A 28 10.92 -12.37 -5.00
C VAL A 28 12.42 -12.18 -5.18
N TRP A 29 13.14 -12.10 -4.07
CA TRP A 29 14.58 -11.88 -4.08
C TRP A 29 15.32 -13.15 -4.52
N THR A 30 16.36 -12.96 -5.33
CA THR A 30 17.26 -14.01 -5.83
C THR A 30 18.69 -13.58 -5.55
N ASP A 31 19.67 -14.46 -5.78
CA ASP A 31 21.09 -14.11 -5.57
C ASP A 31 21.52 -12.84 -6.34
N ALA A 32 20.94 -12.60 -7.53
CA ALA A 32 21.17 -11.39 -8.32
C ALA A 32 20.72 -10.08 -7.63
N HIS A 33 19.83 -10.16 -6.65
CA HIS A 33 19.28 -9.00 -5.93
C HIS A 33 20.08 -8.66 -4.66
N ILE A 34 21.00 -9.53 -4.23
CA ILE A 34 21.84 -9.29 -3.05
C ILE A 34 22.70 -8.04 -3.29
N ARG A 35 22.61 -7.06 -2.37
CA ARG A 35 23.30 -5.76 -2.44
C ARG A 35 22.87 -4.88 -3.63
N SER A 36 21.76 -5.19 -4.30
CA SER A 36 21.19 -4.33 -5.35
C SER A 36 20.13 -3.41 -4.77
N ASP A 37 20.23 -2.11 -5.06
CA ASP A 37 19.20 -1.12 -4.71
C ASP A 37 18.06 -1.06 -5.73
N GLN A 38 18.23 -1.69 -6.89
CA GLN A 38 17.20 -1.83 -7.91
C GLN A 38 16.80 -3.30 -8.01
N ARG A 39 15.54 -3.59 -7.71
CA ARG A 39 15.02 -4.97 -7.73
C ARG A 39 13.69 -4.99 -8.45
N ASN A 40 13.53 -5.93 -9.37
CA ASN A 40 12.31 -6.13 -10.12
C ASN A 40 11.74 -7.53 -9.86
N GLY A 41 10.43 -7.66 -10.03
CA GLY A 41 9.71 -8.91 -9.85
C GLY A 41 8.79 -9.14 -11.03
N THR A 42 8.63 -10.41 -11.41
CA THR A 42 7.67 -10.84 -12.45
C THR A 42 6.43 -11.48 -11.84
N GLY A 43 6.18 -11.26 -10.54
CA GLY A 43 5.03 -11.82 -9.84
C GLY A 43 3.72 -11.27 -10.42
N GLY A 44 2.74 -12.16 -10.61
CA GLY A 44 1.37 -11.74 -10.93
C GLY A 44 0.85 -10.78 -9.85
N GLY A 45 0.32 -9.64 -10.28
CA GLY A 45 -0.25 -8.64 -9.38
C GLY A 45 -1.63 -9.05 -8.88
N GLN A 46 -1.91 -8.80 -7.61
CA GLN A 46 -3.25 -8.95 -7.01
C GLN A 46 -3.60 -7.69 -6.21
N PRO A 47 -4.88 -7.30 -6.10
CA PRO A 47 -5.28 -6.10 -5.37
C PRO A 47 -5.31 -6.27 -3.84
N PHE A 48 -4.82 -7.41 -3.33
CA PHE A 48 -4.77 -7.74 -1.91
C PHE A 48 -3.54 -8.61 -1.58
N LEU A 49 -3.24 -8.73 -0.29
CA LEU A 49 -2.19 -9.61 0.23
C LEU A 49 -2.78 -10.66 1.16
N LEU A 50 -2.28 -11.89 1.08
CA LEU A 50 -2.67 -12.99 1.96
C LEU A 50 -1.58 -13.32 2.96
N TYR A 51 -1.95 -13.34 4.23
CA TYR A 51 -1.09 -13.76 5.34
C TYR A 51 -1.87 -14.68 6.29
N PRO A 52 -1.20 -15.63 6.96
CA PRO A 52 -1.84 -16.45 7.98
C PRO A 52 -2.47 -15.60 9.08
N ARG A 53 -3.70 -15.94 9.46
CA ARG A 53 -4.51 -15.21 10.45
C ARG A 53 -3.88 -15.10 11.84
N ASP A 54 -2.89 -15.93 12.16
CA ASP A 54 -2.18 -15.94 13.43
C ASP A 54 -0.87 -15.15 13.40
N ASN A 55 -0.54 -14.53 12.27
CA ASN A 55 0.71 -13.80 12.10
C ASN A 55 0.61 -12.35 12.56
N ARG A 56 1.74 -11.85 13.05
CA ARG A 56 1.94 -10.43 13.31
C ARG A 56 2.80 -9.83 12.22
N LEU A 57 2.32 -8.75 11.63
CA LEU A 57 2.97 -8.07 10.51
C LEU A 57 3.47 -6.68 10.92
N HIS A 58 4.50 -6.21 10.25
CA HIS A 58 4.93 -4.82 10.24
C HIS A 58 4.92 -4.35 8.79
N ILE A 59 4.13 -3.33 8.48
CA ILE A 59 3.84 -2.91 7.11
C ILE A 59 4.27 -1.47 6.91
N ALA A 60 4.92 -1.18 5.78
CA ALA A 60 5.28 0.18 5.40
C ALA A 60 5.06 0.41 3.90
N PHE A 61 4.66 1.63 3.57
CA PHE A 61 4.62 2.13 2.20
C PHE A 61 5.85 3.00 1.92
N SER A 62 6.28 3.02 0.67
CA SER A 62 7.28 3.97 0.18
C SER A 62 7.08 4.22 -1.31
N ALA A 63 7.02 5.49 -1.72
CA ALA A 63 6.92 5.87 -3.13
C ALA A 63 8.16 5.44 -3.93
N VAL A 64 9.32 5.39 -3.28
CA VAL A 64 10.60 4.93 -3.86
C VAL A 64 11.02 3.57 -3.31
N GLN A 65 11.74 2.79 -4.11
CA GLN A 65 12.26 1.51 -3.66
C GLN A 65 13.29 1.72 -2.55
N TRP A 66 13.14 1.00 -1.43
CA TRP A 66 14.14 0.99 -0.36
C TRP A 66 15.47 0.42 -0.87
N THR A 67 16.57 0.98 -0.37
CA THR A 67 17.90 0.41 -0.63
C THR A 67 18.02 -0.97 0.01
N TRP A 68 18.94 -1.78 -0.50
CA TRP A 68 19.25 -3.09 0.07
C TRP A 68 19.58 -2.97 1.57
N HIS A 69 20.39 -1.98 1.93
CA HIS A 69 20.81 -1.74 3.32
C HIS A 69 19.63 -1.41 4.23
N LEU A 70 18.67 -0.62 3.76
CA LEU A 70 17.48 -0.29 4.54
C LEU A 70 16.61 -1.52 4.77
N CYS A 71 16.43 -2.36 3.76
CA CYS A 71 15.70 -3.61 3.91
C CYS A 71 16.38 -4.55 4.92
N GLU A 72 17.71 -4.73 4.85
CA GLU A 72 18.47 -5.54 5.82
C GLU A 72 18.42 -4.96 7.25
N HIS A 73 18.48 -3.63 7.37
CA HIS A 73 18.30 -2.95 8.66
C HIS A 73 16.91 -3.25 9.23
N MET A 74 15.85 -3.11 8.44
CA MET A 74 14.49 -3.43 8.87
C MET A 74 14.33 -4.93 9.19
N ARG A 75 14.99 -5.84 8.47
CA ARG A 75 14.99 -7.28 8.79
C ARG A 75 15.62 -7.57 10.16
N SER A 76 16.70 -6.88 10.50
CA SER A 76 17.52 -7.18 11.68
C SER A 76 17.24 -6.31 12.92
N ASN A 77 16.46 -5.22 12.79
CA ASN A 77 16.28 -4.24 13.87
C ASN A 77 14.79 -4.09 14.29
N PRO A 78 14.34 -4.85 15.31
CA PRO A 78 12.96 -4.75 15.81
C PRO A 78 12.55 -3.36 16.31
N PRO A 79 13.39 -2.60 17.06
CA PRO A 79 13.05 -1.24 17.47
C PRO A 79 12.77 -0.30 16.29
N SER A 80 13.55 -0.41 15.21
CA SER A 80 13.35 0.40 14.01
C SER A 80 12.06 0.02 13.29
N ARG A 81 11.74 -1.28 13.19
CA ARG A 81 10.45 -1.73 12.65
C ARG A 81 9.28 -1.16 13.43
N ALA A 82 9.31 -1.26 14.76
CA ALA A 82 8.25 -0.75 15.62
C ALA A 82 8.07 0.79 15.53
N LEU A 83 9.11 1.52 15.13
CA LEU A 83 9.05 2.97 14.96
C LEU A 83 8.58 3.40 13.57
N TRP A 84 8.99 2.69 12.52
CA TRP A 84 8.83 3.12 11.13
C TRP A 84 7.81 2.32 10.32
N MET A 85 7.32 1.20 10.85
CA MET A 85 6.34 0.34 10.18
C MET A 85 5.10 0.20 11.05
N LYS A 86 3.93 0.17 10.44
CA LYS A 86 2.66 -0.07 11.15
C LYS A 86 2.56 -1.54 11.53
N ALA A 87 2.39 -1.79 12.82
CA ALA A 87 2.17 -3.14 13.33
C ALA A 87 0.71 -3.56 13.12
N LEU A 88 0.49 -4.79 12.67
CA LEU A 88 -0.81 -5.39 12.49
C LEU A 88 -0.80 -6.79 13.11
N ASP A 89 -1.57 -7.00 14.18
CA ASP A 89 -1.77 -8.30 14.80
C ASP A 89 -3.03 -8.96 14.22
N LEU A 90 -2.87 -9.84 13.23
CA LEU A 90 -3.99 -10.50 12.57
C LEU A 90 -4.77 -11.40 13.52
N LYS A 91 -4.07 -12.02 14.49
CA LYS A 91 -4.72 -12.89 15.47
C LYS A 91 -5.68 -12.10 16.33
N ARG A 92 -5.24 -10.92 16.77
CA ARG A 92 -6.07 -10.00 17.55
C ARG A 92 -7.20 -9.45 16.68
N TYR A 93 -6.93 -9.03 15.45
CA TYR A 93 -7.96 -8.56 14.52
C TYR A 93 -9.06 -9.61 14.31
N CYS A 94 -8.72 -10.89 14.09
CA CYS A 94 -9.73 -11.94 13.93
C CYS A 94 -10.67 -12.11 15.13
N ILE A 95 -10.27 -11.65 16.32
CA ILE A 95 -11.07 -11.72 17.55
C ILE A 95 -11.85 -10.42 17.77
N THR A 96 -11.22 -9.28 17.51
CA THR A 96 -11.75 -7.96 17.89
C THR A 96 -12.39 -7.19 16.73
N MET A 97 -12.04 -7.54 15.49
CA MET A 97 -12.27 -6.75 14.28
C MET A 97 -11.82 -5.29 14.44
N ALA A 98 -10.79 -5.08 15.25
CA ALA A 98 -10.33 -3.76 15.67
C ALA A 98 -8.82 -3.80 15.94
N GLU A 99 -8.05 -3.43 14.92
CA GLU A 99 -6.64 -3.06 15.02
C GLU A 99 -6.47 -1.58 14.64
N PRO A 100 -5.45 -0.88 15.17
CA PRO A 100 -5.19 0.51 14.82
C PRO A 100 -5.07 0.72 13.31
N ASP A 101 -5.63 1.82 12.79
CA ASP A 101 -5.59 2.20 11.38
C ASP A 101 -6.21 1.18 10.40
N THR A 102 -7.02 0.25 10.92
CA THR A 102 -7.73 -0.76 10.11
C THR A 102 -9.24 -0.59 10.16
N LEU A 103 -9.89 -1.05 9.09
CA LEU A 103 -11.33 -1.22 9.02
C LEU A 103 -11.67 -2.49 8.21
N PRO A 104 -12.84 -3.11 8.46
CA PRO A 104 -13.38 -4.17 7.61
C PRO A 104 -13.48 -3.74 6.14
N LEU A 105 -13.24 -4.68 5.22
CA LEU A 105 -13.19 -4.37 3.78
C LEU A 105 -14.50 -3.81 3.21
N ASP A 106 -15.64 -4.23 3.75
CA ASP A 106 -16.96 -3.73 3.33
C ASP A 106 -17.18 -2.24 3.61
N ARG A 107 -16.35 -1.63 4.46
CA ARG A 107 -16.39 -0.20 4.79
C ARG A 107 -15.38 0.64 4.02
N ILE A 108 -14.73 0.10 2.99
CA ILE A 108 -13.68 0.81 2.25
C ILE A 108 -14.19 2.11 1.59
N ALA A 109 -15.39 2.11 1.00
CA ALA A 109 -15.99 3.31 0.42
C ALA A 109 -16.36 4.39 1.45
N GLU A 110 -16.49 4.02 2.73
CA GLU A 110 -16.76 5.00 3.79
C GLU A 110 -15.49 5.76 4.21
N ALA A 111 -14.33 5.13 4.05
CA ALA A 111 -13.06 5.61 4.62
C ALA A 111 -12.10 6.16 3.57
N VAL A 112 -12.19 5.70 2.32
CA VAL A 112 -11.25 6.04 1.25
C VAL A 112 -11.94 6.97 0.25
N ALA A 113 -11.47 8.22 0.17
CA ALA A 113 -12.17 9.30 -0.54
C ALA A 113 -12.25 9.11 -2.07
N ASP A 114 -11.31 8.38 -2.66
CA ASP A 114 -11.26 8.05 -4.08
C ASP A 114 -11.94 6.70 -4.43
N ILE A 115 -12.59 6.05 -3.45
CA ILE A 115 -13.36 4.81 -3.66
C ILE A 115 -14.85 5.08 -3.40
N ASP A 116 -15.66 4.88 -4.44
CA ASP A 116 -17.11 5.05 -4.38
C ASP A 116 -17.85 3.74 -4.12
N GLU A 117 -19.05 3.84 -3.54
CA GLU A 117 -19.94 2.69 -3.34
C GLU A 117 -20.58 2.25 -4.67
N GLY A 118 -20.34 0.99 -5.06
CA GLY A 118 -20.97 0.30 -6.18
C GLY A 118 -20.49 0.71 -7.57
N LYS A 119 -20.23 2.01 -7.80
CA LYS A 119 -19.78 2.54 -9.10
C LYS A 119 -18.98 3.82 -8.91
N VAL A 120 -18.04 4.06 -9.83
CA VAL A 120 -17.29 5.32 -9.90
C VAL A 120 -18.23 6.49 -10.22
N VAL A 121 -18.11 7.57 -9.44
CA VAL A 121 -18.83 8.84 -9.61
C VAL A 121 -17.82 9.95 -9.86
N ASP A 122 -17.68 10.33 -11.13
CA ASP A 122 -16.87 11.49 -11.53
C ASP A 122 -17.65 12.79 -11.31
N ASP A 123 -17.43 13.39 -10.14
CA ASP A 123 -18.06 14.65 -9.68
C ASP A 123 -17.06 15.81 -9.58
N GLY A 124 -15.80 15.59 -9.99
CA GLY A 124 -14.74 16.59 -9.90
C GLY A 124 -14.27 16.89 -8.47
N ARG A 125 -14.55 16.05 -7.47
CA ARG A 125 -14.15 16.32 -6.06
C ARG A 125 -12.64 16.47 -5.85
N PHE A 126 -11.83 15.98 -6.77
CA PHE A 126 -10.36 16.09 -6.76
C PHE A 126 -9.81 17.11 -7.77
N ALA A 127 -10.63 18.01 -8.31
CA ALA A 127 -10.19 18.99 -9.32
C ALA A 127 -9.03 19.88 -8.84
N ASP A 128 -8.96 20.17 -7.54
CA ASP A 128 -7.93 20.98 -6.89
C ASP A 128 -6.91 20.15 -6.08
N SER A 129 -6.85 18.83 -6.32
CA SER A 129 -5.90 17.92 -5.65
C SER A 129 -4.51 17.99 -6.27
N ALA A 130 -3.47 17.75 -5.46
CA ALA A 130 -2.09 17.59 -5.95
C ALA A 130 -1.91 16.35 -6.84
N ILE A 131 -2.80 15.36 -6.69
CA ILE A 131 -2.78 14.10 -7.45
C ILE A 131 -4.03 14.07 -8.34
N PRO A 132 -3.88 14.13 -9.67
CA PRO A 132 -5.00 14.05 -10.59
C PRO A 132 -5.60 12.63 -10.63
N THR A 133 -6.89 12.56 -10.97
CA THR A 133 -7.63 11.29 -11.13
C THR A 133 -7.50 10.67 -12.52
N VAL A 134 -6.92 11.41 -13.46
CA VAL A 134 -6.72 10.97 -14.85
C VAL A 134 -5.23 11.08 -15.17
N GLN A 135 -4.73 10.07 -15.88
CA GLN A 135 -3.34 10.07 -16.35
C GLN A 135 -3.09 11.29 -17.26
N PRO A 136 -2.07 12.13 -16.96
CA PRO A 136 -1.74 13.27 -17.80
C PRO A 136 -1.24 12.83 -19.18
N SER A 137 -1.64 13.53 -20.23
CA SER A 137 -1.28 13.22 -21.63
C SER A 137 0.11 13.71 -22.07
N SER A 138 0.87 14.38 -21.19
CA SER A 138 2.17 14.99 -21.52
C SER A 138 3.33 13.99 -21.47
N SER A 139 4.26 14.12 -22.42
CA SER A 139 5.43 13.27 -22.65
C SER A 139 6.59 13.42 -21.65
N ASP A 140 6.41 14.16 -20.55
CA ASP A 140 7.35 14.10 -19.42
C ASP A 140 7.07 12.81 -18.64
N GLU A 141 7.63 11.71 -19.16
CA GLU A 141 7.55 10.35 -18.58
C GLU A 141 8.20 10.25 -17.18
N ALA A 142 8.80 11.33 -16.68
CA ALA A 142 9.24 11.42 -15.30
C ALA A 142 8.02 11.56 -14.36
N ALA A 143 7.43 10.42 -14.00
CA ALA A 143 6.61 10.27 -12.79
C ALA A 143 5.41 11.23 -12.67
N SER A 144 4.55 11.29 -13.68
CA SER A 144 3.20 11.83 -13.47
C SER A 144 2.46 10.93 -12.48
N VAL A 145 2.47 11.31 -11.20
CA VAL A 145 1.70 10.64 -10.13
C VAL A 145 0.22 10.92 -10.39
N PHE A 146 -0.59 9.88 -10.51
CA PHE A 146 -2.05 9.97 -10.62
C PHE A 146 -2.68 8.82 -9.82
N SER A 147 -3.92 9.00 -9.37
CA SER A 147 -4.69 7.97 -8.67
C SER A 147 -6.11 7.94 -9.23
N PRO A 148 -6.49 6.92 -10.02
CA PRO A 148 -7.82 6.84 -10.59
C PRO A 148 -8.88 6.62 -9.51
N LEU A 149 -10.09 7.13 -9.76
CA LEU A 149 -11.25 6.82 -8.94
C LEU A 149 -11.59 5.32 -9.05
N GLY A 150 -11.95 4.71 -7.93
CA GLY A 150 -12.32 3.31 -7.82
C GLY A 150 -13.76 3.11 -7.36
N ALA A 151 -14.25 1.89 -7.50
CA ALA A 151 -15.49 1.44 -6.87
C ALA A 151 -15.18 0.29 -5.91
N ASP A 152 -15.81 0.26 -4.74
CA ASP A 152 -15.58 -0.74 -3.68
C ASP A 152 -15.71 -2.19 -4.19
N VAL A 153 -16.61 -2.42 -5.14
CA VAL A 153 -16.86 -3.72 -5.79
C VAL A 153 -15.61 -4.33 -6.40
N VAL A 154 -14.62 -3.53 -6.81
CA VAL A 154 -13.35 -4.03 -7.37
C VAL A 154 -12.57 -4.79 -6.30
N TRP A 155 -12.37 -4.19 -5.12
CA TRP A 155 -11.64 -4.82 -4.02
C TRP A 155 -12.45 -5.92 -3.35
N ARG A 156 -13.74 -5.66 -3.10
CA ARG A 156 -14.66 -6.63 -2.48
C ARG A 156 -14.85 -7.87 -3.33
N GLY A 157 -14.95 -7.70 -4.65
CA GLY A 157 -15.08 -8.81 -5.61
C GLY A 157 -13.79 -9.57 -5.86
N SER A 158 -12.64 -9.06 -5.41
CA SER A 158 -11.33 -9.69 -5.62
C SER A 158 -10.92 -10.66 -4.51
N VAL A 159 -11.54 -10.58 -3.33
CA VAL A 159 -11.24 -11.45 -2.19
C VAL A 159 -12.28 -12.57 -2.07
N ASP A 160 -11.82 -13.77 -1.70
CA ASP A 160 -12.71 -14.93 -1.51
C ASP A 160 -13.59 -14.78 -0.26
N ASP A 161 -13.05 -14.17 0.81
CA ASP A 161 -13.73 -13.98 2.09
C ASP A 161 -13.68 -12.50 2.51
N GLN A 162 -14.76 -11.78 2.24
CA GLN A 162 -14.89 -10.36 2.58
C GLN A 162 -15.00 -10.14 4.10
N ASP A 163 -15.59 -11.09 4.84
CA ASP A 163 -15.91 -10.92 6.26
C ASP A 163 -14.67 -11.01 7.15
N SER A 164 -13.62 -11.71 6.69
CA SER A 164 -12.32 -11.76 7.36
C SER A 164 -11.27 -10.83 6.75
N SER A 165 -11.61 -10.11 5.69
CA SER A 165 -10.73 -9.15 5.03
C SER A 165 -10.76 -7.77 5.68
N LEU A 166 -9.64 -7.07 5.63
CA LEU A 166 -9.49 -5.71 6.14
C LEU A 166 -8.68 -4.87 5.16
N PHE A 167 -8.80 -3.55 5.29
CA PHE A 167 -7.82 -2.61 4.77
C PHE A 167 -7.13 -1.88 5.91
N ILE A 168 -5.90 -1.45 5.66
CA ILE A 168 -5.06 -0.71 6.60
C ILE A 168 -4.55 0.55 5.93
N ALA A 169 -4.68 1.69 6.60
CA ALA A 169 -4.06 2.94 6.14
C ALA A 169 -2.56 2.88 6.42
N LEU A 170 -1.72 3.19 5.44
CA LEU A 170 -0.26 3.25 5.60
C LEU A 170 0.21 4.71 5.52
N ASP A 171 1.28 5.03 6.25
CA ASP A 171 1.81 6.39 6.26
C ASP A 171 2.58 6.67 4.96
N ASP A 172 2.21 7.75 4.27
CA ASP A 172 2.94 8.30 3.12
C ASP A 172 3.48 9.70 3.47
N PRO A 173 4.70 9.80 4.05
CA PRO A 173 5.27 11.08 4.40
C PRO A 173 5.59 11.94 3.17
N LEU A 174 5.83 11.34 1.99
CA LEU A 174 6.16 12.10 0.78
C LEU A 174 4.93 12.79 0.19
N ALA A 175 3.76 12.15 0.25
CA ALA A 175 2.50 12.80 -0.12
C ALA A 175 2.26 14.06 0.72
N VAL A 176 2.46 13.98 2.04
CA VAL A 176 2.32 15.15 2.93
C VAL A 176 3.24 16.30 2.53
N PHE A 177 4.50 16.00 2.16
CA PHE A 177 5.43 17.04 1.70
C PHE A 177 5.00 17.65 0.37
N ASN A 178 4.46 16.86 -0.55
CA ASN A 178 3.95 17.35 -1.83
C ASN A 178 2.75 18.29 -1.63
N ASP A 179 1.81 17.93 -0.75
CA ASP A 179 0.62 18.75 -0.46
C ASP A 179 1.01 20.10 0.15
N VAL A 180 1.95 20.09 1.11
CA VAL A 180 2.49 21.33 1.70
C VAL A 180 3.22 22.17 0.65
N GLY A 181 4.01 21.53 -0.22
CA GLY A 181 4.69 22.21 -1.31
C GLY A 181 3.73 22.91 -2.27
N MET A 182 2.62 22.26 -2.62
CA MET A 182 1.57 22.83 -3.48
C MET A 182 0.92 24.06 -2.84
N GLN A 183 0.60 24.02 -1.55
CA GLN A 183 0.00 25.15 -0.83
C GLN A 183 0.93 26.37 -0.74
N LEU A 184 2.25 26.16 -0.72
CA LEU A 184 3.25 27.23 -0.65
C LEU A 184 3.57 27.84 -2.03
N ALA A 185 3.22 27.15 -3.11
CA ALA A 185 3.45 27.62 -4.48
C ALA A 185 2.26 28.43 -5.06
N ALA A 186 1.12 28.46 -4.35
CA ALA A 186 -0.09 29.23 -4.67
C ALA A 186 -0.04 30.65 -4.07
#